data_AF-A0A821MEV1-F1
#
_entry.id   AF-A0A821MEV1-F1
#
_cell.length_a   1.000
_cell.length_b   1.000
_cell.length_c   1.000
_cell.angle_alpha   90.00
_cell.angle_beta   90.00
_cell.angle_gamma   90.00
#
_symmetry.space_group_name_H-M   'P 1'
#
loop_
_entity.id
_entity.type
_entity.pdbx_description
1 polymer ?
#
loop_
_entity_poly.entity_id
_entity_poly.type
_entity_poly.pdbx_seq_one_letter_code
_entity_poly.pdbx_strand_id
1 'polypeptide(L)'
;RLKHKFKLPNVILQKSDKSKVFHLGKIEDYRKKSKEYMKRTYAYKCLGSEDPLPDLIQRTNKYLLDLRLTKWITQKEYEKLCINPCEVELAHLYYLPKAHKSGSPLRPIISGLGHPTIKISKFLDDLLRPLFDKMAQETTVNSDFELIKKLQEWSKSNMNQTTIFCTIDVLDLYTMIPQLEGVLSLRKMLDYLKLKRVGRLRIETIIRLSRFVMKNNYFSYDGQFYHQIRGEAMGSPLTLTMANCYMFFFERAIVKQIHNGGGLYFRYIDDLFIVIVTKYFIWYIES
;
A
#
# COMPACT_ATOMS: atom_id res chain seq x y z
N ARG A 1 -24.73 -22.27 -9.23
CA ARG A 1 -24.45 -21.62 -10.54
C ARG A 1 -25.62 -20.69 -10.85
N LEU A 2 -25.51 -19.38 -10.58
CA LEU A 2 -26.55 -18.41 -10.95
C LEU A 2 -26.46 -18.14 -12.46
N LYS A 3 -27.49 -18.58 -13.20
CA LYS A 3 -27.59 -18.55 -14.68
C LYS A 3 -28.46 -17.40 -15.23
N HIS A 4 -28.64 -16.32 -14.47
CA HIS A 4 -29.39 -15.14 -14.92
C HIS A 4 -28.51 -13.89 -14.89
N LYS A 5 -28.08 -13.43 -16.08
CA LYS A 5 -27.49 -12.11 -16.27
C LYS A 5 -28.63 -11.10 -16.32
N PHE A 6 -28.97 -10.50 -15.19
CA PHE A 6 -29.75 -9.26 -15.17
C PHE A 6 -28.90 -8.14 -15.79
N LYS A 7 -29.15 -7.80 -17.05
CA LYS A 7 -28.73 -6.49 -17.61
C LYS A 7 -29.78 -5.47 -17.19
N LEU A 8 -29.73 -5.01 -15.94
CA LEU A 8 -30.45 -3.81 -15.57
C LEU A 8 -29.63 -2.62 -16.10
N PRO A 9 -30.15 -1.83 -17.05
CA PRO A 9 -29.47 -0.61 -17.48
C PRO A 9 -29.27 0.30 -16.25
N ASN A 10 -28.10 0.93 -16.17
CA ASN A 10 -27.73 1.89 -15.12
C ASN A 10 -27.48 1.34 -13.70
N VAL A 11 -27.29 0.03 -13.55
CA VAL A 11 -26.96 -0.60 -12.26
C VAL A 11 -25.55 -1.19 -12.29
N ILE A 12 -24.82 -1.04 -11.18
CA ILE A 12 -23.52 -1.69 -10.95
C ILE A 12 -23.66 -2.78 -9.90
N LEU A 13 -23.14 -3.97 -10.23
CA LEU A 13 -22.98 -5.09 -9.30
C LEU A 13 -21.49 -5.27 -9.02
N GLN A 14 -21.04 -4.91 -7.82
CA GLN A 14 -19.63 -4.99 -7.44
C GLN A 14 -19.48 -5.79 -6.14
N LYS A 15 -18.41 -6.56 -6.00
CA LYS A 15 -18.07 -7.15 -4.71
C LYS A 15 -17.80 -6.04 -3.69
N SER A 16 -18.25 -6.20 -2.46
CA SER A 16 -17.96 -5.23 -1.40
C SER A 16 -16.55 -5.41 -0.82
N ASP A 17 -16.06 -4.34 -0.18
CA ASP A 17 -14.81 -4.35 0.56
C ASP A 17 -14.96 -5.07 1.91
N LYS A 18 -13.97 -5.89 2.28
CA LYS A 18 -13.88 -6.71 3.50
C LYS A 18 -15.02 -7.72 3.74
N SER A 19 -16.13 -7.67 3.01
CA SER A 19 -17.25 -8.62 3.12
C SER A 19 -17.41 -9.49 1.86
N LYS A 20 -17.88 -10.73 2.03
CA LYS A 20 -18.14 -11.67 0.92
C LYS A 20 -19.51 -11.42 0.26
N VAL A 21 -19.99 -10.18 0.27
CA VAL A 21 -21.30 -9.81 -0.28
C VAL A 21 -21.13 -8.98 -1.55
N PHE A 22 -22.23 -8.82 -2.29
CA PHE A 22 -22.28 -7.97 -3.47
C PHE A 22 -23.06 -6.69 -3.15
N HIS A 23 -22.54 -5.56 -3.63
CA HIS A 23 -23.22 -4.28 -3.62
C HIS A 23 -23.93 -4.09 -4.96
N LEU A 24 -25.24 -3.79 -4.90
CA LEU A 24 -26.05 -3.36 -6.03
C LEU A 24 -26.34 -1.87 -5.87
N GLY A 25 -25.93 -1.04 -6.83
CA GLY A 25 -26.12 0.42 -6.77
C GLY A 25 -26.27 1.03 -8.16
N LYS A 26 -26.55 2.34 -8.23
CA LYS A 26 -26.61 3.03 -9.53
C LYS A 26 -25.21 3.32 -10.06
N ILE A 27 -25.02 3.16 -11.38
CA ILE A 27 -23.73 3.44 -12.03
C ILE A 27 -23.32 4.91 -11.91
N GLU A 28 -24.31 5.81 -11.92
CA GLU A 28 -24.12 7.26 -11.78
C GLU A 28 -23.56 7.61 -10.40
N ASP A 29 -24.12 7.04 -9.33
CA ASP A 29 -23.64 7.25 -7.96
C ASP A 29 -22.21 6.71 -7.80
N TYR A 30 -21.92 5.56 -8.41
CA TYR A 30 -20.57 4.99 -8.41
C TYR A 30 -19.55 5.90 -9.11
N ARG A 31 -19.89 6.40 -10.31
CA ARG A 31 -19.05 7.34 -11.08
C ARG A 31 -18.91 8.69 -10.38
N LYS A 32 -19.95 9.16 -9.70
CA LYS A 32 -19.91 10.40 -8.93
C LYS A 32 -18.93 10.25 -7.75
N LYS A 33 -19.10 9.19 -6.95
CA LYS A 33 -18.22 8.91 -5.81
C LYS A 33 -16.77 8.66 -6.21
N SER A 34 -16.51 8.03 -7.36
CA SER A 34 -15.14 7.84 -7.83
C SER A 34 -14.50 9.17 -8.22
N LYS A 35 -15.21 10.04 -8.95
CA LYS A 35 -14.73 11.40 -9.27
C LYS A 35 -14.49 12.22 -8.01
N GLU A 36 -15.39 12.16 -7.03
CA GLU A 36 -15.21 12.80 -5.72
C GLU A 36 -13.97 12.27 -4.99
N TYR A 37 -13.73 10.95 -5.01
CA TYR A 37 -12.52 10.34 -4.44
C TYR A 37 -11.25 10.86 -5.12
N MET A 38 -11.21 10.85 -6.45
CA MET A 38 -10.07 11.35 -7.23
C MET A 38 -9.81 12.84 -6.93
N LYS A 39 -10.87 13.65 -6.85
CA LYS A 39 -10.79 15.08 -6.54
C LYS A 39 -10.30 15.33 -5.13
N ARG A 40 -10.80 14.59 -4.13
CA ARG A 40 -10.40 14.74 -2.72
C ARG A 40 -8.93 14.37 -2.49
N THR A 41 -8.48 13.29 -3.12
CA THR A 41 -7.12 12.77 -2.89
C THR A 41 -6.05 13.52 -3.68
N TYR A 42 -6.43 14.16 -4.79
CA TYR A 42 -5.50 14.77 -5.77
C TYR A 42 -4.40 13.79 -6.22
N ALA A 43 -4.68 12.49 -6.16
CA ALA A 43 -3.69 11.45 -6.38
C ALA A 43 -3.46 11.11 -7.85
N TYR A 44 -4.40 11.48 -8.72
CA TYR A 44 -4.44 11.03 -10.11
C TYR A 44 -4.51 12.22 -11.06
N LYS A 45 -3.63 12.21 -12.06
CA LYS A 45 -3.62 13.13 -13.18
C LYS A 45 -4.24 12.44 -14.39
N CYS A 46 -5.32 13.01 -14.94
CA CYS A 46 -5.88 12.54 -16.19
C CYS A 46 -4.92 12.86 -17.34
N LEU A 47 -4.70 11.90 -18.24
CA LEU A 47 -3.89 12.02 -19.45
C LEU A 47 -4.75 12.11 -20.72
N GLY A 48 -6.07 11.87 -20.62
CA GLY A 48 -6.98 11.85 -21.76
C GLY A 48 -7.10 10.45 -22.36
N SER A 49 -7.22 10.39 -23.69
CA SER A 49 -7.50 9.16 -24.45
C SER A 49 -6.28 8.54 -25.13
N GLU A 50 -5.10 9.15 -25.01
CA GLU A 50 -3.87 8.60 -25.56
C GLU A 50 -3.32 7.49 -24.64
N ASP A 51 -3.15 6.30 -25.18
CA ASP A 51 -2.69 5.13 -24.42
C ASP A 51 -1.21 5.27 -24.02
N PRO A 52 -0.88 5.33 -22.72
CA PRO A 52 0.50 5.45 -22.26
C PRO A 52 1.28 4.13 -22.33
N LEU A 53 0.64 3.00 -22.63
CA LEU A 53 1.27 1.68 -22.60
C LEU A 53 2.49 1.55 -23.52
N PRO A 54 2.47 1.98 -24.80
CA PRO A 54 3.63 1.84 -25.69
C PRO A 54 4.87 2.56 -25.16
N ASP A 55 4.72 3.81 -24.70
CA ASP A 55 5.82 4.58 -24.09
C ASP A 55 6.28 3.93 -22.78
N LEU A 56 5.36 3.46 -21.93
CA LEU A 56 5.69 2.80 -20.68
C LEU A 56 6.48 1.50 -20.90
N ILE A 57 6.16 0.71 -21.92
CA ILE A 57 6.90 -0.49 -22.30
C ILE A 57 8.32 -0.12 -22.70
N GLN A 58 8.47 0.83 -23.63
CA GLN A 58 9.77 1.28 -24.12
C GLN A 58 10.63 1.81 -22.97
N ARG A 59 10.05 2.67 -22.13
CA ARG A 59 10.70 3.26 -20.96
C ARG A 59 11.17 2.20 -19.96
N THR A 60 10.35 1.20 -19.69
CA THR A 60 10.69 0.12 -18.74
C THR A 60 11.83 -0.74 -19.24
N ASN A 61 11.75 -1.22 -20.49
CA ASN A 61 12.82 -2.04 -21.07
C ASN A 61 14.13 -1.26 -21.22
N LYS A 62 14.06 -0.01 -21.69
CA LYS A 62 15.24 0.88 -21.75
C LYS A 62 15.89 1.05 -20.39
N TYR A 63 15.10 1.35 -19.36
CA TYR A 63 15.60 1.54 -18.01
C TYR A 63 16.30 0.30 -17.46
N LEU A 64 15.73 -0.89 -17.65
CA LEU A 64 16.34 -2.15 -17.22
C LEU A 64 17.62 -2.46 -18.00
N LEU A 65 17.64 -2.19 -19.31
CA LEU A 65 18.82 -2.35 -20.15
C LEU A 65 19.96 -1.43 -19.69
N ASP A 66 19.66 -0.16 -19.40
CA ASP A 66 20.63 0.81 -18.90
C ASP A 66 21.22 0.34 -17.57
N LEU A 67 20.39 -0.14 -16.62
CA LEU A 67 20.87 -0.68 -15.35
C LEU A 67 21.78 -1.90 -15.53
N ARG A 68 21.52 -2.74 -16.53
CA ARG A 68 22.36 -3.90 -16.86
C ARG A 68 23.70 -3.47 -17.43
N LEU A 69 23.69 -2.59 -18.44
CA LEU A 69 24.91 -2.11 -19.11
C LEU A 69 25.85 -1.38 -18.14
N THR A 70 25.27 -0.63 -17.21
CA THR A 70 26.01 0.08 -16.15
C THR A 70 26.28 -0.78 -14.91
N LYS A 71 25.98 -2.08 -14.96
CA LYS A 71 26.27 -3.08 -13.91
C LYS A 71 25.60 -2.80 -12.55
N TRP A 72 24.47 -2.08 -12.54
CA TRP A 72 23.62 -1.96 -11.34
C TRP A 72 22.83 -3.23 -11.06
N ILE A 73 22.49 -3.98 -12.12
CA ILE A 73 21.88 -5.32 -12.06
C ILE A 73 22.70 -6.29 -12.92
N THR A 74 22.61 -7.57 -12.59
CA THR A 74 23.23 -8.68 -13.34
C THR A 74 22.41 -9.05 -14.57
N GLN A 75 23.00 -9.81 -15.50
CA GLN A 75 22.29 -10.38 -16.65
C GLN A 75 21.06 -11.20 -16.22
N LYS A 76 21.21 -12.04 -15.19
CA LYS A 76 20.13 -12.88 -14.66
C LYS A 76 18.98 -12.06 -14.07
N GLU A 77 19.29 -10.96 -13.38
CA GLU A 77 18.27 -10.04 -12.86
C GLU A 77 17.57 -9.30 -14.01
N TYR A 78 18.30 -8.87 -15.03
CA TYR A 78 17.72 -8.26 -16.21
C TYR A 78 16.74 -9.20 -16.91
N GLU A 79 17.11 -10.45 -17.19
CA GLU A 79 16.25 -11.45 -17.83
C GLU A 79 14.99 -11.74 -17.01
N LYS A 80 15.10 -11.72 -15.67
CA LYS A 80 13.96 -11.89 -14.78
C LYS A 80 13.00 -10.69 -14.81
N LEU A 81 13.54 -9.48 -14.98
CA LEU A 81 12.81 -8.23 -14.85
C LEU A 81 12.29 -7.67 -16.17
N CYS A 82 12.95 -7.96 -17.29
CA CYS A 82 12.55 -7.45 -18.60
C CYS A 82 11.16 -7.94 -18.99
N ILE A 83 10.46 -7.11 -19.76
CA ILE A 83 9.09 -7.36 -20.17
C ILE A 83 9.02 -7.66 -21.66
N ASN A 84 8.18 -8.63 -22.01
CA ASN A 84 7.80 -8.90 -23.38
C ASN A 84 6.61 -7.98 -23.71
N PRO A 85 6.71 -7.11 -24.75
CA PRO A 85 5.61 -6.23 -25.14
C PRO A 85 4.28 -6.96 -25.41
N CYS A 86 4.33 -8.24 -25.80
CA CYS A 86 3.14 -9.05 -26.06
C CYS A 86 2.49 -9.65 -24.81
N GLU A 87 3.11 -9.52 -23.63
CA GLU A 87 2.65 -10.13 -22.37
C GLU A 87 2.23 -9.08 -21.32
N VAL A 88 2.20 -7.81 -21.71
CA VAL A 88 1.93 -6.69 -20.81
C VAL A 88 0.70 -5.92 -21.23
N GLU A 89 -0.01 -5.41 -20.25
CA GLU A 89 -1.21 -4.60 -20.41
C GLU A 89 -1.22 -3.47 -19.39
N LEU A 90 -1.95 -2.40 -19.69
CA LEU A 90 -2.11 -1.33 -18.74
C LEU A 90 -3.01 -1.77 -17.58
N ALA A 91 -2.71 -1.31 -16.37
CA ALA A 91 -3.55 -1.59 -15.23
C ALA A 91 -4.93 -0.92 -15.39
N HIS A 92 -5.94 -1.47 -14.71
CA HIS A 92 -7.29 -0.90 -14.67
C HIS A 92 -7.66 -0.54 -13.23
N LEU A 93 -8.06 0.70 -13.02
CA LEU A 93 -8.59 1.17 -11.74
C LEU A 93 -10.07 0.80 -11.65
N TYR A 94 -10.47 0.23 -10.52
CA TYR A 94 -11.88 0.13 -10.15
C TYR A 94 -12.02 0.40 -8.67
N TYR A 95 -13.26 0.51 -8.20
CA TYR A 95 -13.57 0.80 -6.82
C TYR A 95 -14.43 -0.29 -6.19
N LEU A 96 -14.11 -0.64 -4.95
CA LEU A 96 -14.89 -1.53 -4.10
C LEU A 96 -15.73 -0.71 -3.09
N PRO A 97 -17.05 -0.87 -3.04
CA PRO A 97 -17.88 -0.23 -2.02
C PRO A 97 -17.62 -0.78 -0.61
N LYS A 98 -17.31 0.11 0.34
CA LYS A 98 -17.23 -0.21 1.77
C LYS A 98 -18.63 -0.24 2.39
N ALA A 99 -19.39 -1.29 2.11
CA ALA A 99 -20.78 -1.44 2.57
C ALA A 99 -20.95 -1.40 4.11
N HIS A 100 -19.88 -1.67 4.86
CA HIS A 100 -19.85 -1.61 6.32
C HIS A 100 -19.65 -0.19 6.88
N LYS A 101 -19.43 0.83 6.04
CA LYS A 101 -19.27 2.24 6.46
C LYS A 101 -20.47 3.06 5.97
N SER A 102 -20.89 4.04 6.79
CA SER A 102 -21.98 4.97 6.42
C SER A 102 -21.68 5.67 5.09
N GLY A 103 -22.71 5.81 4.26
CA GLY A 103 -22.58 6.38 2.91
C GLY A 103 -21.91 5.46 1.88
N SER A 104 -21.45 4.26 2.26
CA SER A 104 -20.77 3.30 1.37
C SER A 104 -19.65 3.96 0.53
N PRO A 105 -18.59 4.48 1.17
CA PRO A 105 -17.46 5.08 0.48
C PRO A 105 -16.73 4.03 -0.39
N LEU A 106 -15.99 4.51 -1.38
CA LEU A 106 -15.30 3.67 -2.34
C LEU A 106 -13.83 3.48 -1.95
N ARG A 107 -13.32 2.25 -2.10
CA ARG A 107 -11.89 1.90 -2.00
C ARG A 107 -11.33 1.69 -3.41
N PRO A 108 -10.33 2.47 -3.87
CA PRO A 108 -9.72 2.24 -5.17
C PRO A 108 -8.88 0.95 -5.15
N ILE A 109 -8.89 0.22 -6.26
CA ILE A 109 -8.03 -0.93 -6.52
C ILE A 109 -7.50 -0.80 -7.94
N ILE A 110 -6.18 -0.84 -8.08
CA ILE A 110 -5.49 -0.85 -9.37
C ILE A 110 -5.10 -2.29 -9.66
N SER A 111 -5.84 -2.94 -10.54
CA SER A 111 -5.50 -4.30 -10.99
C SER A 111 -4.56 -4.21 -12.17
N GLY A 112 -3.34 -4.73 -11.99
CA GLY A 112 -2.27 -4.64 -12.98
C GLY A 112 -1.33 -5.83 -12.95
N LEU A 113 -1.87 -7.05 -13.03
CA LEU A 113 -1.04 -8.27 -13.05
C LEU A 113 -0.13 -8.34 -14.28
N GLY A 114 -0.54 -7.75 -15.40
CA GLY A 114 0.28 -7.57 -16.61
C GLY A 114 0.96 -6.20 -16.72
N HIS A 115 0.94 -5.37 -15.66
CA HIS A 115 1.49 -4.01 -15.74
C HIS A 115 3.01 -4.03 -16.00
N PRO A 116 3.57 -3.12 -16.83
CA PRO A 116 5.01 -3.10 -17.15
C PRO A 116 5.96 -3.11 -15.96
N THR A 117 5.57 -2.55 -14.81
CA THR A 117 6.40 -2.52 -13.58
C THR A 117 6.17 -3.70 -12.62
N ILE A 118 5.27 -4.63 -12.93
CA ILE A 118 4.84 -5.68 -11.99
C ILE A 118 5.97 -6.63 -11.58
N LYS A 119 6.83 -7.03 -12.53
CA LYS A 119 7.98 -7.92 -12.27
C LYS A 119 8.97 -7.26 -11.32
N ILE A 120 9.23 -5.97 -11.50
CA ILE A 120 10.11 -5.17 -10.62
C ILE A 120 9.49 -5.07 -9.23
N SER A 121 8.20 -4.72 -9.16
CA SER A 121 7.49 -4.56 -7.89
C SER A 121 7.49 -5.86 -7.07
N LYS A 122 7.13 -6.99 -7.68
CA LYS A 122 7.14 -8.31 -7.03
C LYS A 122 8.55 -8.70 -6.56
N PHE A 123 9.54 -8.50 -7.43
CA PHE A 123 10.92 -8.84 -7.10
C PHE A 123 11.45 -8.04 -5.89
N LEU A 124 11.13 -6.75 -5.83
CA LEU A 124 11.50 -5.92 -4.68
C LEU A 124 10.75 -6.33 -3.42
N ASP A 125 9.44 -6.58 -3.51
CA ASP A 125 8.64 -7.03 -2.38
C ASP A 125 9.14 -8.34 -1.78
N ASP A 126 9.45 -9.33 -2.63
CA ASP A 126 10.02 -10.63 -2.20
C ASP A 126 11.35 -10.46 -1.43
N LEU A 127 12.15 -9.45 -1.78
CA LEU A 127 13.42 -9.16 -1.11
C LEU A 127 13.24 -8.37 0.19
N LEU A 128 12.28 -7.46 0.23
CA LEU A 128 12.17 -6.43 1.26
C LEU A 128 11.18 -6.79 2.37
N ARG A 129 10.07 -7.44 2.04
CA ARG A 129 9.04 -7.81 3.02
C ARG A 129 9.61 -8.63 4.19
N PRO A 130 10.42 -9.68 3.97
CA PRO A 130 10.98 -10.45 5.09
C PRO A 130 11.89 -9.64 6.01
N LEU A 131 12.58 -8.61 5.48
CA LEU A 131 13.40 -7.71 6.28
C LEU A 131 12.54 -6.80 7.14
N PHE A 132 11.46 -6.27 6.56
CA PHE A 132 10.50 -5.45 7.29
C PHE A 132 9.82 -6.26 8.41
N ASP A 133 9.28 -7.44 8.09
CA ASP A 133 8.55 -8.28 9.04
C ASP A 133 9.42 -8.62 10.26
N LYS A 134 10.70 -8.94 10.03
CA LYS A 134 11.67 -9.19 11.10
C LYS A 134 11.97 -7.93 11.92
N MET A 135 12.10 -6.78 11.28
CA MET A 135 12.39 -5.50 11.94
C MET A 135 11.22 -5.03 12.82
N ALA A 136 9.98 -5.24 12.37
CA ALA A 136 8.79 -4.63 12.95
C ALA A 136 7.97 -5.57 13.85
N GLN A 137 8.43 -6.80 14.10
CA GLN A 137 7.72 -7.86 14.84
C GLN A 137 7.12 -7.46 16.21
N GLU A 138 7.69 -6.43 16.86
CA GLU A 138 7.21 -5.93 18.16
C GLU A 138 6.00 -5.02 18.04
N THR A 139 5.81 -4.38 16.90
CA THR A 139 4.83 -3.30 16.68
C THR A 139 3.83 -3.60 15.57
N THR A 140 4.15 -4.55 14.70
CA THR A 140 3.30 -5.01 13.61
C THR A 140 2.85 -6.44 13.92
N VAL A 141 1.56 -6.70 13.76
CA VAL A 141 0.96 -8.04 13.87
C VAL A 141 0.46 -8.47 12.49
N ASN A 142 0.47 -9.77 12.22
CA ASN A 142 0.05 -10.30 10.92
C ASN A 142 -1.23 -11.14 11.00
N SER A 143 -1.75 -11.38 12.21
CA SER A 143 -2.99 -12.11 12.43
C SER A 143 -3.68 -11.72 13.73
N ASP A 144 -5.00 -11.88 13.77
CA ASP A 144 -5.81 -11.67 14.97
C ASP A 144 -5.38 -12.59 16.12
N PHE A 145 -4.96 -13.83 15.80
CA PHE A 145 -4.46 -14.78 16.79
C PHE A 145 -3.20 -14.29 17.50
N GLU A 146 -2.27 -13.70 16.75
CA GLU A 146 -1.04 -13.12 17.30
C GLU A 146 -1.36 -11.94 18.22
N LEU A 147 -2.27 -11.06 17.79
CA LEU A 147 -2.72 -9.91 18.57
C LEU A 147 -3.36 -10.35 19.89
N ILE A 148 -4.30 -11.30 19.84
CA ILE A 148 -5.02 -11.81 21.02
C ILE A 148 -4.02 -12.45 22.00
N LYS A 149 -3.07 -13.25 21.50
CA LYS A 149 -2.06 -13.89 22.35
C LYS A 149 -1.20 -12.84 23.09
N LYS A 150 -0.67 -11.86 22.37
CA LYS A 150 0.15 -10.77 22.96
C LYS A 150 -0.64 -9.96 23.97
N LEU A 151 -1.91 -9.67 23.68
CA LEU A 151 -2.81 -8.93 24.58
C LEU A 151 -3.11 -9.73 25.85
N GLN A 152 -3.41 -11.03 25.73
CA GLN A 152 -3.65 -11.91 26.88
C GLN A 152 -2.41 -12.00 27.78
N GLU A 153 -1.23 -12.16 27.20
CA GLU A 153 0.03 -12.19 27.94
C GLU A 153 0.27 -10.88 28.70
N TRP A 154 0.11 -9.73 28.04
CA TRP A 154 0.24 -8.42 28.68
C TRP A 154 -0.80 -8.20 29.78
N SER A 155 -2.04 -8.66 29.58
CA SER A 155 -3.15 -8.42 30.52
C SER A 155 -2.92 -9.04 31.90
N LYS A 156 -2.18 -10.15 31.99
CA LYS A 156 -1.92 -10.88 33.24
C LYS A 156 -1.25 -10.02 34.31
N SER A 157 -0.42 -9.06 33.90
CA SER A 157 0.40 -8.27 34.84
C SER A 157 0.13 -6.76 34.78
N ASN A 158 -0.54 -6.26 33.74
CA ASN A 158 -0.62 -4.81 33.47
C ASN A 158 -2.06 -4.28 33.43
N MET A 159 -3.04 -5.11 33.08
CA MET A 159 -4.42 -4.66 32.91
C MET A 159 -5.07 -4.34 34.27
N ASN A 160 -5.80 -3.24 34.34
CA ASN A 160 -6.56 -2.85 35.52
C ASN A 160 -7.78 -1.99 35.14
N GLN A 161 -8.52 -1.49 36.12
CA GLN A 161 -9.76 -0.73 35.92
C GLN A 161 -9.57 0.58 35.13
N THR A 162 -8.34 1.09 35.03
CA THR A 162 -7.99 2.32 34.30
C THR A 162 -7.44 2.04 32.89
N THR A 163 -7.47 0.77 32.46
CA THR A 163 -7.03 0.37 31.12
C THR A 163 -8.04 0.83 30.06
N ILE A 164 -7.54 1.54 29.05
CA ILE A 164 -8.33 2.03 27.91
C ILE A 164 -7.84 1.35 26.64
N PHE A 165 -8.79 0.92 25.82
CA PHE A 165 -8.56 0.38 24.49
C PHE A 165 -8.89 1.44 23.44
N CYS A 166 -7.99 1.63 22.49
CA CYS A 166 -8.16 2.59 21.42
C CYS A 166 -7.86 1.93 20.07
N THR A 167 -8.71 2.17 19.09
CA THR A 167 -8.47 1.77 17.70
C THR A 167 -8.45 3.01 16.81
N ILE A 168 -7.52 3.04 15.85
CA ILE A 168 -7.35 4.14 14.91
C ILE A 168 -7.25 3.55 13.50
N ASP A 169 -8.06 4.05 12.57
CA ASP A 169 -8.05 3.66 11.14
C ASP A 169 -7.35 4.77 10.33
N VAL A 170 -6.22 4.45 9.71
CA VAL A 170 -5.50 5.40 8.85
C VAL A 170 -6.24 5.55 7.52
N LEU A 171 -6.80 6.75 7.30
CA LEU A 171 -7.56 7.04 6.09
C LEU A 171 -6.67 7.02 4.84
N ASP A 172 -7.08 6.22 3.84
CA ASP A 172 -6.50 6.23 2.49
C ASP A 172 -4.96 6.06 2.47
N LEU A 173 -4.41 5.25 3.38
CA LEU A 173 -2.97 5.08 3.60
C LEU A 173 -2.15 5.06 2.29
N TYR A 174 -2.46 4.12 1.39
CA TYR A 174 -1.69 3.96 0.16
C TYR A 174 -1.79 5.16 -0.78
N THR A 175 -2.95 5.79 -0.95
CA THR A 175 -3.12 6.92 -1.88
C THR A 175 -2.59 8.23 -1.32
N MET A 176 -2.40 8.33 -0.01
CA MET A 176 -2.01 9.56 0.66
C MET A 176 -0.50 9.69 0.91
N ILE A 177 0.25 8.58 0.99
CA ILE A 177 1.70 8.60 1.16
C ILE A 177 2.37 9.35 0.01
N PRO A 178 3.16 10.41 0.26
CA PRO A 178 3.94 11.05 -0.79
C PRO A 178 4.95 10.05 -1.39
N GLN A 179 5.02 9.96 -2.72
CA GLN A 179 5.86 8.95 -3.40
C GLN A 179 7.34 9.03 -3.02
N LEU A 180 7.84 10.26 -2.82
CA LEU A 180 9.21 10.47 -2.35
C LEU A 180 9.41 9.92 -0.93
N GLU A 181 8.47 10.20 -0.02
CA GLU A 181 8.53 9.74 1.37
C GLU A 181 8.43 8.21 1.47
N GLY A 182 7.63 7.55 0.62
CA GLY A 182 7.59 6.09 0.55
C GLY A 182 8.96 5.50 0.21
N VAL A 183 9.62 6.03 -0.82
CA VAL A 183 10.97 5.60 -1.23
C VAL A 183 12.02 5.94 -0.17
N LEU A 184 11.94 7.11 0.46
CA LEU A 184 12.85 7.50 1.54
C LEU A 184 12.66 6.64 2.79
N SER A 185 11.44 6.21 3.09
CA SER A 185 11.15 5.30 4.21
C SER A 185 11.78 3.93 3.99
N LEU A 186 11.78 3.44 2.75
CA LEU A 186 12.51 2.24 2.40
C LEU A 186 14.03 2.41 2.59
N ARG A 187 14.59 3.56 2.19
CA ARG A 187 16.00 3.88 2.44
C ARG A 187 16.31 3.90 3.93
N LYS A 188 15.49 4.57 4.74
CA LYS A 188 15.58 4.60 6.21
C LYS A 188 15.57 3.20 6.81
N MET A 189 14.72 2.28 6.30
CA MET A 189 14.71 0.87 6.74
C MET A 189 16.06 0.20 6.48
N LEU A 190 16.59 0.32 5.26
CA LEU A 190 17.87 -0.31 4.89
C LEU A 190 19.04 0.25 5.71
N ASP A 191 19.04 1.55 5.96
CA ASP A 191 20.04 2.23 6.78
C ASP A 191 19.92 1.85 8.26
N TYR A 192 18.69 1.77 8.80
CA TYR A 192 18.41 1.31 10.16
C TYR A 192 18.91 -0.12 10.41
N LEU A 193 18.73 -0.99 9.41
CA LEU A 193 19.25 -2.37 9.41
C LEU A 193 20.76 -2.44 9.09
N LYS A 194 21.43 -1.31 8.84
CA LYS A 194 22.86 -1.18 8.50
C LYS A 194 23.26 -2.02 7.29
N LEU A 195 22.35 -2.18 6.32
CA LEU A 195 22.56 -3.00 5.14
C LEU A 195 23.23 -2.19 4.03
N LYS A 196 24.29 -2.75 3.44
CA LYS A 196 24.87 -2.23 2.18
C LYS A 196 24.31 -2.94 0.95
N ARG A 197 23.74 -4.14 1.14
CA ARG A 197 23.14 -4.97 0.10
C ARG A 197 21.97 -5.78 0.65
N VAL A 198 21.03 -6.13 -0.22
CA VAL A 198 20.00 -7.15 0.03
C VAL A 198 20.10 -8.19 -1.07
N GLY A 199 20.41 -9.43 -0.69
CA GLY A 199 20.85 -10.44 -1.64
C GLY A 199 22.08 -9.95 -2.40
N ARG A 200 21.98 -9.84 -3.73
CA ARG A 200 23.08 -9.38 -4.60
C ARG A 200 23.05 -7.88 -4.90
N LEU A 201 21.92 -7.21 -4.65
CA LEU A 201 21.70 -5.82 -5.02
C LEU A 201 22.27 -4.86 -3.99
N ARG A 202 22.90 -3.79 -4.48
CA ARG A 202 23.23 -2.62 -3.64
C ARG A 202 21.95 -1.91 -3.25
N ILE A 203 21.93 -1.29 -2.08
CA ILE A 203 20.77 -0.51 -1.62
C ILE A 203 20.41 0.60 -2.62
N GLU A 204 21.39 1.20 -3.29
CA GLU A 204 21.16 2.21 -4.35
C GLU A 204 20.35 1.64 -5.51
N THR A 205 20.61 0.38 -5.91
CA THR A 205 19.84 -0.26 -6.98
C THR A 205 18.39 -0.48 -6.53
N ILE A 206 18.18 -0.93 -5.29
CA ILE A 206 16.85 -1.14 -4.71
C ILE A 206 16.05 0.16 -4.69
N ILE A 207 16.65 1.26 -4.23
CA ILE A 207 16.01 2.58 -4.20
C ILE A 207 15.69 3.08 -5.61
N ARG A 208 16.60 2.89 -6.57
CA ARG A 208 16.39 3.24 -7.99
C ARG A 208 15.19 2.49 -8.58
N LEU A 209 15.15 1.17 -8.43
CA LEU A 209 14.04 0.34 -8.91
C LEU A 209 12.71 0.70 -8.22
N SER A 210 12.73 0.92 -6.90
CA SER A 210 11.53 1.32 -6.14
C SER A 210 10.97 2.65 -6.62
N ARG A 211 11.85 3.64 -6.82
CA ARG A 211 11.47 4.94 -7.40
C ARG A 211 10.92 4.80 -8.82
N PHE A 212 11.46 3.88 -9.62
CA PHE A 212 10.96 3.62 -10.96
C PHE A 212 9.54 3.05 -10.93
N VAL A 213 9.27 2.06 -10.07
CA VAL A 213 7.90 1.51 -9.87
C VAL A 213 6.95 2.63 -9.47
N MET A 214 7.32 3.44 -8.48
CA MET A 214 6.48 4.52 -7.95
C MET A 214 6.11 5.58 -8.98
N LYS A 215 7.07 6.01 -9.80
CA LYS A 215 6.86 7.05 -10.79
C LYS A 215 6.06 6.60 -12.01
N ASN A 216 6.01 5.31 -12.30
CA ASN A 216 5.46 4.78 -13.54
C ASN A 216 4.15 4.00 -13.31
N ASN A 217 3.29 4.50 -12.43
CA ASN A 217 1.97 3.94 -12.17
C ASN A 217 0.92 4.58 -13.10
N TYR A 218 0.65 3.91 -14.22
CA TYR A 218 -0.35 4.34 -15.21
C TYR A 218 -1.46 3.31 -15.30
N PHE A 219 -2.69 3.78 -15.47
CA PHE A 219 -3.86 2.90 -15.54
C PHE A 219 -5.00 3.53 -16.34
N SER A 220 -5.93 2.70 -16.76
CA SER A 220 -7.20 3.12 -17.37
C SER A 220 -8.32 3.19 -16.33
N TYR A 221 -9.25 4.12 -16.53
CA TYR A 221 -10.50 4.23 -15.78
C TYR A 221 -11.56 4.93 -16.63
N ASP A 222 -12.74 4.31 -16.79
CA ASP A 222 -13.92 4.90 -17.47
C ASP A 222 -13.58 5.50 -18.85
N GLY A 223 -12.80 4.76 -19.65
CA GLY A 223 -12.42 5.14 -21.01
C GLY A 223 -11.29 6.18 -21.12
N GLN A 224 -10.69 6.58 -20.00
CA GLN A 224 -9.57 7.53 -19.96
C GLN A 224 -8.34 6.92 -19.29
N PHE A 225 -7.17 7.49 -19.57
CA PHE A 225 -5.90 7.11 -18.97
C PHE A 225 -5.48 8.10 -17.89
N TYR A 226 -4.82 7.57 -16.86
CA TYR A 226 -4.42 8.33 -15.68
C TYR A 226 -3.00 7.96 -15.27
N HIS A 227 -2.31 8.95 -14.70
CA HIS A 227 -1.04 8.79 -14.01
C HIS A 227 -1.26 9.03 -12.51
N GLN A 228 -0.82 8.09 -11.67
CA GLN A 228 -0.79 8.30 -10.23
C GLN A 228 0.42 9.14 -9.83
N ILE A 229 0.16 10.38 -9.42
CA ILE A 229 1.16 11.38 -9.06
C ILE A 229 1.39 11.49 -7.55
N ARG A 230 0.49 10.93 -6.74
CA ARG A 230 0.60 10.83 -5.28
C ARG A 230 0.15 9.45 -4.82
N GLY A 231 0.73 8.99 -3.72
CA GLY A 231 0.43 7.67 -3.23
C GLY A 231 1.01 6.58 -4.10
N GLU A 232 0.67 5.38 -3.69
CA GLU A 232 1.12 4.11 -4.22
C GLU A 232 -0.07 3.36 -4.82
N ALA A 233 0.19 2.55 -5.84
CA ALA A 233 -0.87 1.83 -6.52
C ALA A 233 -1.40 0.72 -5.60
N MET A 234 -2.68 0.82 -5.18
CA MET A 234 -3.36 -0.20 -4.38
C MET A 234 -3.56 -1.47 -5.22
N GLY A 235 -2.58 -2.36 -5.21
CA GLY A 235 -2.53 -3.57 -6.02
C GLY A 235 -1.13 -3.93 -6.54
N SER A 236 -0.18 -2.99 -6.46
CA SER A 236 1.23 -3.29 -6.69
C SER A 236 1.82 -4.02 -5.47
N PRO A 237 2.56 -5.14 -5.64
CA PRO A 237 3.14 -5.90 -4.53
C PRO A 237 3.98 -5.07 -3.55
N LEU A 238 4.88 -4.24 -4.08
CA LEU A 238 5.80 -3.39 -3.30
C LEU A 238 5.06 -2.37 -2.40
N THR A 239 3.87 -1.94 -2.80
CA THR A 239 3.09 -0.90 -2.10
C THR A 239 2.84 -1.25 -0.63
N LEU A 240 2.57 -2.52 -0.33
CA LEU A 240 2.36 -2.95 1.06
C LEU A 240 3.62 -2.73 1.91
N THR A 241 4.76 -3.20 1.42
CA THR A 241 6.04 -3.10 2.13
C THR A 241 6.46 -1.64 2.32
N MET A 242 6.28 -0.78 1.32
CA MET A 242 6.63 0.65 1.44
C MET A 242 5.71 1.39 2.41
N ALA A 243 4.39 1.17 2.35
CA ALA A 243 3.46 1.77 3.29
C ALA A 243 3.75 1.36 4.74
N ASN A 244 4.06 0.08 4.94
CA ASN A 244 4.48 -0.43 6.24
C ASN A 244 5.80 0.18 6.74
N CYS A 245 6.79 0.36 5.85
CA CYS A 245 8.03 1.07 6.18
C CYS A 245 7.76 2.52 6.58
N TYR A 246 6.94 3.24 5.80
CA TYR A 246 6.56 4.61 6.10
C TYR A 246 5.91 4.72 7.48
N MET A 247 4.90 3.90 7.75
CA MET A 247 4.20 3.88 9.02
C MET A 247 5.12 3.56 10.19
N PHE A 248 6.00 2.55 10.05
CA PHE A 248 6.94 2.17 11.10
C PHE A 248 7.82 3.33 11.58
N PHE A 249 8.29 4.18 10.66
CA PHE A 249 9.08 5.35 11.04
C PHE A 249 8.22 6.53 11.51
N PHE A 250 7.04 6.70 10.92
CA PHE A 250 6.08 7.73 11.30
C PHE A 250 5.60 7.56 12.75
N GLU A 251 5.36 6.32 13.18
CA GLU A 251 4.73 6.00 14.47
C GLU A 251 5.71 5.91 15.66
N ARG A 252 7.04 6.04 15.43
CA ARG A 252 8.08 5.77 16.45
C ARG A 252 7.90 6.52 17.77
N ALA A 253 7.55 7.79 17.71
CA ALA A 253 7.38 8.61 18.91
C ALA A 253 6.18 8.13 19.75
N ILE A 254 5.06 7.84 19.09
CA ILE A 254 3.82 7.36 19.71
C ILE A 254 4.05 5.99 20.33
N VAL A 255 4.67 5.05 19.59
CA VAL A 255 5.03 3.72 20.09
C VAL A 255 5.87 3.82 21.36
N LYS A 256 6.92 4.67 21.34
CA LYS A 256 7.80 4.87 22.49
C LYS A 256 7.04 5.40 23.71
N GLN A 257 6.17 6.39 23.52
CA GLN A 257 5.37 6.94 24.62
C GLN A 257 4.42 5.91 25.22
N ILE A 258 3.74 5.13 24.38
CA ILE A 258 2.81 4.09 24.82
C ILE A 258 3.55 3.01 25.63
N HIS A 259 4.68 2.51 25.12
CA HIS A 259 5.46 1.50 25.82
C HIS A 259 6.05 2.03 27.13
N ASN A 260 6.51 3.28 27.17
CA ASN A 260 6.98 3.91 28.41
C ASN A 260 5.88 4.04 29.47
N GLY A 261 4.62 4.22 29.06
CA GLY A 261 3.45 4.21 29.93
C GLY A 261 2.97 2.81 30.32
N GLY A 262 3.70 1.76 29.98
CA GLY A 262 3.32 0.36 30.20
C GLY A 262 2.21 -0.15 29.28
N GLY A 263 1.84 0.61 28.25
CA GLY A 263 0.82 0.25 27.28
C GLY A 263 1.30 -0.68 26.17
N LEU A 264 0.38 -1.02 25.25
CA LEU A 264 0.66 -1.80 24.04
C LEU A 264 0.35 -0.99 22.79
N TYR A 265 1.18 -1.17 21.76
CA TYR A 265 0.92 -0.69 20.42
C TYR A 265 1.06 -1.82 19.42
N PHE A 266 0.02 -2.06 18.64
CA PHE A 266 0.06 -2.96 17.50
C PHE A 266 -0.58 -2.33 16.28
N ARG A 267 -0.03 -2.62 15.10
CA ARG A 267 -0.59 -2.21 13.83
C ARG A 267 -0.76 -3.42 12.90
N TYR A 268 -1.89 -3.44 12.20
CA TYR A 268 -2.15 -4.30 11.06
C TYR A 268 -2.44 -3.41 9.85
N ILE A 269 -1.43 -3.16 9.02
CA ILE A 269 -1.52 -2.29 7.84
C ILE A 269 -2.03 -0.88 8.21
N ASP A 270 -3.31 -0.58 7.98
CA ASP A 270 -4.00 0.69 8.23
C ASP A 270 -4.74 0.74 9.59
N ASP A 271 -4.93 -0.41 10.24
CA ASP A 271 -5.62 -0.55 11.52
C ASP A 271 -4.61 -0.54 12.69
N LEU A 272 -4.72 0.43 13.60
CA LEU A 272 -3.93 0.52 14.83
C LEU A 272 -4.76 0.07 16.02
N PHE A 273 -4.13 -0.67 16.92
CA PHE A 273 -4.69 -1.11 18.20
C PHE A 273 -3.75 -0.71 19.33
N ILE A 274 -4.27 0.12 20.24
CA ILE A 274 -3.52 0.73 21.32
C ILE A 274 -4.19 0.40 22.65
N VAL A 275 -3.38 0.04 23.64
CA VAL A 275 -3.82 -0.13 25.02
C VAL A 275 -2.99 0.79 25.90
N ILE A 276 -3.65 1.59 26.74
CA ILE A 276 -2.99 2.47 27.70
C ILE A 276 -3.54 2.24 29.10
N VAL A 277 -2.69 2.41 30.11
CA VAL A 277 -3.10 2.38 31.52
C VAL A 277 -3.01 3.80 32.05
N THR A 278 -4.15 4.37 32.45
CA THR A 278 -4.18 5.75 32.98
C THR A 278 -3.73 5.76 34.44
N LYS A 279 -2.42 5.74 34.68
CA LYS A 279 -1.84 6.06 35.99
C LYS A 279 -1.14 7.42 36.08
N TYR A 280 -0.61 7.99 34.99
CA TYR A 280 0.10 9.29 35.00
C TYR A 280 0.19 9.97 33.60
N PHE A 281 -0.92 10.27 32.93
CA PHE A 281 -0.88 11.04 31.66
C PHE A 281 -1.46 12.44 31.84
N ILE A 282 -0.61 13.40 32.21
CA ILE A 282 -0.87 14.82 32.01
C ILE A 282 -0.34 15.16 30.62
N TRP A 283 -1.23 15.53 29.70
CA TRP A 283 -0.85 16.06 28.40
C TRP A 283 -0.27 17.47 28.57
N TYR A 284 1.01 17.67 28.28
CA TYR A 284 1.52 18.97 27.85
C TYR A 284 1.57 18.94 26.31
N ILE A 285 0.61 19.60 25.68
CA ILE A 285 0.73 20.04 24.29
C ILE A 285 1.27 21.45 24.38
N GLU A 286 2.56 21.63 24.11
CA GLU A 286 3.07 22.96 23.78
C GLU A 286 2.53 23.34 22.39
N SER A 287 1.77 24.44 22.37
CA SER A 287 1.19 25.11 21.21
C SER A 287 2.25 25.74 20.31
#